data_AF-A0A4V3UND6-F1
#
_entry.id   AF-A0A4V3UND6-F1
#
_cell.length_a   1.000
_cell.length_b   1.000
_cell.length_c   1.000
_cell.angle_alpha   90.00
_cell.angle_beta   90.00
_cell.angle_gamma   90.00
#
_symmetry.space_group_name_H-M   'P 1'
#
loop_
_entity.id
_entity.type
_entity.pdbx_description
1 polymer ?
#
loop_
_entity_poly.entity_id
_entity_poly.type
_entity_poly.pdbx_seq_one_letter_code
_entity_poly.pdbx_strand_id
1 'polypeptide(L)'
;MPISRVTRSYKAGKYLAGFTTGDGLLKRALETVFHRWSSEGWADYLSICGAVIGWTRSTSLMNHNDLVAEGIERHSVRTFSTEEMAHGLLGLMAGSMLEFCHDEPFMRIWAGGRPKSLALESCLEADGAGIPIAEGSPLTAKWMPHVWLDFPRELSHQSEIASFSPQMDGMVDLDRVVVVTGFGEVGPWGSSRARWEMEAYGGLSHQGCIEMAWMMGLVRYTEQTTGDGQSFSGWVDARTGELVADVAIKEVYEERILAQSGIRLIEPEVCDGYSPEKKPFLHELIAQEDLGPLVVTESEARQIQLELGDKADIREPPTSGGEG
;
A
#
# COMPACT_ATOMS: atom_id res chain seq x y z
N MET A 1 -45.66 27.87 -26.05
CA MET A 1 -45.85 26.83 -25.01
C MET A 1 -44.63 26.84 -24.10
N PRO A 2 -44.80 26.85 -22.77
CA PRO A 2 -43.72 27.17 -21.86
C PRO A 2 -42.79 25.97 -21.67
N ILE A 3 -41.49 26.24 -21.77
CA ILE A 3 -40.41 25.34 -21.36
C ILE A 3 -40.44 25.29 -19.83
N SER A 4 -40.94 24.20 -19.26
CA SER A 4 -40.90 23.97 -17.81
C SER A 4 -39.49 23.56 -17.41
N ARG A 5 -38.69 24.55 -17.01
CA ARG A 5 -37.40 24.38 -16.33
C ARG A 5 -37.66 23.78 -14.95
N VAL A 6 -37.40 22.49 -14.77
CA VAL A 6 -37.41 21.87 -13.44
C VAL A 6 -36.03 22.10 -12.81
N THR A 7 -35.90 23.23 -12.11
CA THR A 7 -34.88 23.38 -11.06
C THR A 7 -35.29 22.49 -9.88
N ARG A 8 -34.61 21.35 -9.70
CA ARG A 8 -34.66 20.61 -8.42
C ARG A 8 -33.39 20.88 -7.62
N SER A 9 -33.57 21.72 -6.60
CA SER A 9 -32.67 21.82 -5.45
C SER A 9 -32.68 20.48 -4.72
N TYR A 10 -31.55 19.77 -4.69
CA TYR A 10 -31.36 18.70 -3.71
C TYR A 10 -30.94 19.34 -2.39
N LYS A 11 -31.91 19.49 -1.47
CA LYS A 11 -31.59 19.62 -0.04
C LYS A 11 -30.87 18.34 0.35
N ALA A 12 -29.63 18.47 0.83
CA ALA A 12 -28.85 17.41 1.44
C ALA A 12 -29.67 16.73 2.56
N GLY A 13 -30.34 15.64 2.21
CA GLY A 13 -31.01 14.76 3.16
C GLY A 13 -29.97 13.79 3.70
N LYS A 14 -29.62 13.94 4.98
CA LYS A 14 -28.83 12.95 5.71
C LYS A 14 -29.54 11.59 5.61
N TYR A 15 -28.85 10.59 5.07
CA TYR A 15 -29.26 9.19 5.15
C TYR A 15 -28.48 8.48 6.25
N LEU A 16 -29.25 7.69 7.01
CA LEU A 16 -28.88 6.94 8.20
C LEU A 16 -27.95 5.76 7.85
N ALA A 17 -26.99 5.53 8.74
CA ALA A 17 -25.95 4.52 8.66
C ALA A 17 -26.49 3.11 8.38
N GLY A 18 -26.03 2.52 7.28
CA GLY A 18 -25.88 1.07 7.19
C GLY A 18 -24.48 0.75 7.72
N PHE A 19 -24.38 -0.20 8.64
CA PHE A 19 -23.10 -0.69 9.16
C PHE A 19 -22.27 -1.22 7.99
N THR A 20 -21.13 -0.60 7.71
CA THR A 20 -20.27 -0.95 6.56
C THR A 20 -18.92 -1.47 7.03
N THR A 21 -18.67 -2.73 6.73
CA THR A 21 -17.35 -3.21 6.36
C THR A 21 -16.93 -2.47 5.07
N GLY A 22 -15.97 -1.54 5.22
CA GLY A 22 -15.45 -0.61 4.20
C GLY A 22 -15.78 0.86 4.50
N ASP A 23 -14.76 1.72 4.51
CA ASP A 23 -14.86 3.13 4.89
C ASP A 23 -15.89 3.90 4.04
N GLY A 24 -16.87 4.51 4.70
CA GLY A 24 -17.95 5.27 4.06
C GLY A 24 -17.48 6.47 3.23
N LEU A 25 -16.22 6.89 3.36
CA LEU A 25 -15.62 7.95 2.55
C LEU A 25 -15.30 7.48 1.12
N LEU A 26 -14.78 6.27 0.94
CA LEU A 26 -14.46 5.72 -0.38
C LEU A 26 -15.75 5.51 -1.20
N LYS A 27 -16.79 4.96 -0.56
CA LYS A 27 -18.09 4.75 -1.20
C LYS A 27 -18.78 6.08 -1.57
N ARG A 28 -18.54 7.16 -0.82
CA ARG A 28 -19.01 8.51 -1.16
C ARG A 28 -18.17 9.19 -2.24
N ALA A 29 -16.86 8.93 -2.29
CA ALA A 29 -16.01 9.45 -3.36
C ALA A 29 -16.46 8.96 -4.74
N LEU A 30 -16.97 7.72 -4.82
CA LEU A 30 -17.53 7.18 -6.07
C LEU A 30 -18.78 7.92 -6.57
N GLU A 31 -19.51 8.64 -5.71
CA GLU A 31 -20.64 9.46 -6.14
C GLU A 31 -20.17 10.66 -7.00
N THR A 32 -18.92 11.11 -6.84
CA THR A 32 -18.37 12.20 -7.66
C THR A 32 -18.24 11.82 -9.14
N VAL A 33 -18.08 10.52 -9.41
CA VAL A 33 -17.90 9.98 -10.77
C VAL A 33 -19.14 10.23 -11.63
N PHE A 34 -20.33 10.29 -11.03
CA PHE A 34 -21.58 10.68 -11.70
C PHE A 34 -21.53 12.09 -12.27
N HIS A 35 -20.93 13.02 -11.53
CA HIS A 35 -20.77 14.40 -12.00
C HIS A 35 -19.64 14.50 -13.03
N ARG A 36 -18.53 13.77 -12.80
CA ARG A 36 -17.35 13.76 -13.67
C ARG A 36 -17.64 13.24 -15.07
N TRP A 37 -18.52 12.25 -15.18
CA TRP A 37 -18.97 11.70 -16.48
C TRP A 37 -19.41 12.79 -17.45
N SER A 38 -20.22 13.74 -16.96
CA SER A 38 -20.72 14.86 -17.77
C SER A 38 -19.69 15.98 -17.98
N SER A 39 -18.68 16.10 -17.13
CA SER A 39 -17.78 17.26 -17.11
C SER A 39 -16.41 17.03 -17.74
N GLU A 40 -15.95 15.79 -17.88
CA GLU A 40 -14.55 15.48 -18.20
C GLU A 40 -14.33 14.80 -19.56
N GLY A 41 -15.35 14.79 -20.43
CA GLY A 41 -15.19 14.43 -21.85
C GLY A 41 -14.94 12.94 -22.13
N TRP A 42 -15.06 12.07 -21.12
CA TRP A 42 -14.91 10.62 -21.27
C TRP A 42 -16.25 9.86 -21.32
N ALA A 43 -17.37 10.58 -21.39
CA ALA A 43 -18.72 10.02 -21.49
C ALA A 43 -18.88 9.06 -22.69
N ASP A 44 -18.22 9.34 -23.81
CA ASP A 44 -18.31 8.52 -25.03
C ASP A 44 -17.64 7.14 -24.90
N TYR A 45 -16.77 6.95 -23.89
CA TYR A 45 -15.98 5.74 -23.72
C TYR A 45 -16.48 4.84 -22.59
N LEU A 46 -17.17 5.42 -21.60
CA LEU A 46 -17.56 4.72 -20.37
C LEU A 46 -18.96 5.15 -19.94
N SER A 47 -19.84 4.18 -19.70
CA SER A 47 -21.16 4.39 -19.10
C SER A 47 -21.14 4.06 -17.61
N ILE A 48 -21.85 4.85 -16.80
CA ILE A 48 -21.90 4.66 -15.35
C ILE A 48 -23.26 4.10 -14.94
N CYS A 49 -23.22 2.94 -14.29
CA CYS A 49 -24.35 2.40 -13.56
C CYS A 49 -23.96 2.13 -12.11
N GLY A 50 -24.41 2.98 -11.19
CA GLY A 50 -24.18 2.79 -9.75
C GLY A 50 -25.26 1.95 -9.09
N ALA A 51 -24.81 1.05 -8.24
CA ALA A 51 -25.65 0.20 -7.41
C ALA A 51 -25.37 0.48 -5.92
N VAL A 52 -26.34 1.05 -5.22
CA VAL A 52 -26.29 1.13 -3.75
C VAL A 52 -26.85 -0.17 -3.18
N ILE A 53 -25.94 -1.08 -2.84
CA ILE A 53 -26.24 -2.42 -2.35
C ILE A 53 -26.62 -2.33 -0.87
N GLY A 54 -27.83 -2.79 -0.55
CA GLY A 54 -28.31 -2.91 0.83
C GLY A 54 -27.86 -4.20 1.51
N TRP A 55 -28.48 -4.47 2.67
CA TRP A 55 -28.12 -5.61 3.51
C TRP A 55 -28.32 -6.95 2.77
N THR A 56 -27.21 -7.60 2.43
CA THR A 56 -27.19 -8.88 1.69
C THR A 56 -26.68 -9.97 2.61
N ARG A 57 -27.58 -10.89 2.97
CA ARG A 57 -27.32 -12.01 3.87
C ARG A 57 -26.32 -12.99 3.27
N SER A 58 -25.60 -13.70 4.14
CA SER A 58 -24.77 -14.85 3.79
C SER A 58 -23.60 -14.55 2.86
N THR A 59 -23.12 -13.30 2.84
CA THR A 59 -21.84 -12.92 2.24
C THR A 59 -20.71 -13.13 3.26
N SER A 60 -19.49 -13.45 2.81
CA SER A 60 -18.32 -13.55 3.71
C SER A 60 -18.07 -12.27 4.51
N LEU A 61 -18.58 -11.13 4.02
CA LEU A 61 -18.47 -9.81 4.62
C LEU A 61 -19.56 -9.50 5.65
N MET A 62 -20.73 -10.16 5.59
CA MET A 62 -21.90 -9.89 6.43
C MET A 62 -22.48 -11.15 7.12
N ASN A 63 -21.81 -12.29 7.08
CA ASN A 63 -22.31 -13.56 7.62
C ASN A 63 -22.65 -13.50 9.12
N HIS A 64 -21.90 -12.75 9.92
CA HIS A 64 -22.15 -12.56 11.35
C HIS A 64 -23.46 -11.79 11.60
N ASN A 65 -23.86 -10.96 10.64
CA ASN A 65 -25.04 -10.11 10.71
C ASN A 65 -26.31 -10.85 10.26
N ASP A 66 -26.21 -12.09 9.78
CA ASP A 66 -27.37 -12.90 9.40
C ASP A 66 -28.28 -13.19 10.60
N LEU A 67 -27.69 -13.30 11.80
CA LEU A 67 -28.43 -13.57 13.05
C LEU A 67 -29.43 -12.45 13.40
N VAL A 68 -29.13 -11.21 13.04
CA VAL A 68 -29.99 -10.04 13.31
C VAL A 68 -30.87 -9.64 12.13
N ALA A 69 -30.69 -10.30 10.97
CA ALA A 69 -31.43 -9.98 9.76
C ALA A 69 -32.95 -10.19 9.92
N GLU A 70 -33.37 -11.28 10.56
CA GLU A 70 -34.78 -11.56 10.82
C GLU A 70 -35.41 -10.50 11.74
N GLY A 71 -34.68 -10.06 12.76
CA GLY A 71 -35.12 -8.99 13.67
C GLY A 71 -35.34 -7.67 12.94
N ILE A 72 -34.44 -7.32 12.01
CA ILE A 72 -34.53 -6.10 11.21
C ILE A 72 -35.70 -6.16 10.21
N GLU A 73 -35.99 -7.33 9.65
CA GLU A 73 -37.15 -7.54 8.76
C GLU A 73 -38.49 -7.32 9.45
N ARG A 74 -38.60 -7.68 10.73
CA ARG A 74 -39.79 -7.38 11.56
C ARG A 74 -40.06 -5.88 11.70
N HIS A 75 -39.03 -5.05 11.55
CA HIS A 75 -39.13 -3.58 11.61
C HIS A 75 -39.30 -2.92 10.23
N SER A 76 -39.85 -3.66 9.25
CA SER A 76 -40.17 -3.15 7.89
C SER A 76 -38.95 -2.75 7.06
N VAL A 77 -37.79 -3.37 7.32
CA VAL A 77 -36.57 -3.22 6.51
C VAL A 77 -36.28 -4.55 5.84
N ARG A 78 -36.36 -4.61 4.51
CA ARG A 78 -36.08 -5.81 3.73
C ARG A 78 -34.57 -6.09 3.65
N THR A 79 -34.17 -7.33 3.93
CA THR A 79 -32.84 -7.83 3.56
C THR A 79 -32.91 -8.65 2.28
N PHE A 80 -31.77 -8.88 1.65
CA PHE A 80 -31.67 -9.62 0.39
C PHE A 80 -30.83 -10.88 0.58
N SER A 81 -31.17 -11.97 -0.10
CA SER A 81 -30.23 -13.09 -0.29
C SER A 81 -29.16 -12.72 -1.33
N THR A 82 -28.07 -13.49 -1.37
CA THR A 82 -27.05 -13.39 -2.41
C THR A 82 -27.66 -13.54 -3.81
N GLU A 83 -28.58 -14.49 -3.99
CA GLU A 83 -29.29 -14.72 -5.26
C GLU A 83 -30.22 -13.58 -5.65
N GLU A 84 -30.93 -12.96 -4.70
CA GLU A 84 -31.80 -11.81 -4.95
C GLU A 84 -30.99 -10.57 -5.36
N MET A 85 -29.87 -10.31 -4.68
CA MET A 85 -28.98 -9.19 -5.02
C MET A 85 -28.27 -9.43 -6.35
N ALA A 86 -27.84 -10.68 -6.62
CA ALA A 86 -27.26 -11.06 -7.90
C ALA A 86 -28.26 -10.85 -9.05
N HIS A 87 -29.52 -11.27 -8.91
CA HIS A 87 -30.56 -10.98 -9.91
C HIS A 87 -30.79 -9.48 -10.09
N GLY A 88 -30.74 -8.70 -9.02
CA GLY A 88 -30.82 -7.24 -9.08
C GLY A 88 -29.70 -6.63 -9.94
N LEU A 89 -28.46 -7.03 -9.68
CA LEU A 89 -27.28 -6.55 -10.41
C LEU A 89 -27.26 -7.03 -11.86
N LEU A 90 -27.63 -8.28 -12.13
CA LEU A 90 -27.78 -8.80 -13.49
C LEU A 90 -28.83 -8.00 -14.28
N GLY A 91 -29.91 -7.57 -13.62
CA GLY A 91 -30.93 -6.71 -14.23
C GLY A 91 -30.42 -5.33 -14.65
N LEU A 92 -29.34 -4.83 -14.06
CA LEU A 92 -28.69 -3.58 -14.49
C LEU A 92 -27.84 -3.74 -15.75
N MET A 93 -27.46 -4.99 -16.09
CA MET A 93 -26.75 -5.31 -17.33
C MET A 93 -27.70 -5.67 -18.48
N ALA A 94 -29.02 -5.58 -18.27
CA ALA A 94 -30.00 -5.77 -19.33
C ALA A 94 -29.81 -4.71 -20.43
N GLY A 95 -30.03 -5.10 -21.69
CA GLY A 95 -29.82 -4.21 -22.84
C GLY A 95 -30.53 -2.86 -22.73
N SER A 96 -31.76 -2.85 -22.21
CA SER A 96 -32.53 -1.61 -21.99
C SER A 96 -31.92 -0.67 -20.94
N MET A 97 -31.20 -1.20 -19.94
CA MET A 97 -30.51 -0.39 -18.95
C MET A 97 -29.15 0.11 -19.47
N LEU A 98 -28.46 -0.70 -20.28
CA LEU A 98 -27.24 -0.29 -20.96
C LEU A 98 -27.49 0.87 -21.92
N GLU A 99 -28.54 0.79 -22.75
CA GLU A 99 -28.99 1.88 -23.62
C GLU A 99 -29.24 3.17 -22.82
N PHE A 100 -29.90 3.06 -21.67
CA PHE A 100 -30.14 4.20 -20.78
C PHE A 100 -28.84 4.79 -20.20
N CYS A 101 -27.89 3.94 -19.79
CA CYS A 101 -26.62 4.37 -19.21
C CYS A 101 -25.65 4.98 -20.24
N HIS A 102 -25.92 4.83 -21.54
CA HIS A 102 -25.20 5.54 -22.60
C HIS A 102 -25.60 7.02 -22.67
N ASP A 103 -26.86 7.34 -22.41
CA ASP A 103 -27.36 8.73 -22.47
C ASP A 103 -27.16 9.48 -21.16
N GLU A 104 -27.32 8.81 -20.00
CA GLU A 104 -27.10 9.44 -18.70
C GLU A 104 -26.67 8.44 -17.59
N PRO A 105 -25.88 8.88 -16.59
CA PRO A 105 -25.50 8.03 -15.46
C PRO A 105 -26.72 7.58 -14.65
N PHE A 106 -26.84 6.29 -14.39
CA PHE A 106 -27.95 5.73 -13.61
C PHE A 106 -27.52 5.28 -12.22
N MET A 107 -28.35 5.56 -11.21
CA MET A 107 -28.16 5.05 -9.85
C MET A 107 -29.39 4.29 -9.37
N ARG A 108 -29.19 3.02 -9.01
CA ARG A 108 -30.23 2.20 -8.36
C ARG A 108 -29.90 1.97 -6.90
N ILE A 109 -30.90 2.17 -6.05
CA ILE A 109 -30.79 1.97 -4.60
C ILE A 109 -31.58 0.72 -4.20
N TRP A 110 -30.88 -0.27 -3.65
CA TRP A 110 -31.46 -1.44 -3.00
C TRP A 110 -31.33 -1.35 -1.47
N ALA A 111 -31.68 -0.20 -0.90
CA ALA A 111 -31.89 -0.07 0.53
C ALA A 111 -33.33 -0.54 0.80
N GLY A 112 -33.52 -1.68 1.46
CA GLY A 112 -34.80 -2.37 1.64
C GLY A 112 -35.88 -1.64 2.48
N GLY A 113 -35.90 -0.31 2.47
CA GLY A 113 -36.82 0.51 3.26
C GLY A 113 -36.12 1.25 4.39
N ARG A 114 -36.83 2.21 4.99
CA ARG A 114 -36.38 2.92 6.21
C ARG A 114 -37.13 2.32 7.41
N PRO A 115 -36.47 2.06 8.55
CA PRO A 115 -37.21 1.76 9.78
C PRO A 115 -38.08 2.99 10.16
N LYS A 116 -39.31 2.75 10.62
CA LYS A 116 -40.28 3.82 10.98
C LYS A 116 -39.89 4.64 12.23
N SER A 117 -38.80 4.30 12.90
CA SER A 117 -38.23 5.05 14.01
C SER A 117 -36.72 4.83 14.05
N LEU A 118 -35.97 5.90 14.26
CA LEU A 118 -34.53 5.89 14.51
C LEU A 118 -34.28 5.21 15.87
N ALA A 119 -34.23 3.88 15.88
CA ALA A 119 -33.70 3.11 17.00
C ALA A 119 -33.34 1.69 16.51
N LEU A 120 -32.30 1.61 15.69
CA LEU A 120 -31.63 0.34 15.39
C LEU A 120 -31.03 -0.27 16.68
N GLU A 121 -30.73 0.57 17.67
CA GLU A 121 -30.22 0.19 19.00
C GLU A 121 -31.29 -0.51 19.85
N SER A 122 -32.57 -0.08 19.81
CA SER A 122 -33.62 -0.66 20.66
C SER A 122 -34.13 -2.02 20.17
N CYS A 123 -33.88 -2.38 18.91
CA CYS A 123 -34.29 -3.67 18.35
C CYS A 123 -33.34 -4.80 18.79
N LEU A 124 -32.11 -4.46 19.19
CA LEU A 124 -31.13 -5.42 19.72
C LEU A 124 -31.40 -5.79 21.19
N GLU A 125 -32.14 -4.94 21.93
CA GLU A 125 -32.42 -5.13 23.36
C GLU A 125 -33.76 -5.83 23.64
N ALA A 126 -34.67 -5.92 22.67
CA ALA A 126 -36.08 -6.27 22.95
C ALA A 126 -36.40 -7.77 22.97
N ASP A 127 -35.59 -8.65 22.37
CA ASP A 127 -35.83 -10.10 22.43
C ASP A 127 -35.08 -10.72 23.62
N GLY A 128 -35.68 -10.53 24.81
CA GLY A 128 -35.29 -11.10 26.10
C GLY A 128 -35.43 -12.63 26.21
N ALA A 129 -34.96 -13.37 25.21
CA ALA A 129 -34.67 -14.78 25.34
C ALA A 129 -33.16 -14.93 25.54
N GLY A 130 -32.76 -15.23 26.78
CA GLY A 130 -31.36 -15.44 27.15
C GLY A 130 -30.70 -16.51 26.29
N ILE A 131 -30.00 -16.07 25.25
CA ILE A 131 -28.96 -16.82 24.57
C ILE A 131 -27.69 -16.56 25.38
N PRO A 132 -26.91 -17.58 25.77
CA PRO A 132 -25.65 -17.35 26.46
C PRO A 132 -24.78 -16.49 25.55
N ILE A 133 -24.65 -15.22 25.91
CA ILE A 133 -23.63 -14.34 25.39
C ILE A 133 -22.34 -14.97 25.92
N ALA A 134 -21.72 -15.86 25.15
CA ALA A 134 -20.28 -16.03 25.28
C ALA A 134 -19.75 -14.60 25.22
N GLU A 135 -19.01 -14.16 26.25
CA GLU A 135 -18.39 -12.84 26.32
C GLU A 135 -17.47 -12.67 25.11
N GLY A 136 -18.06 -12.39 23.95
CA GLY A 136 -17.40 -12.05 22.72
C GLY A 136 -16.92 -10.65 22.94
N SER A 137 -15.60 -10.52 23.11
CA SER A 137 -14.92 -9.24 23.23
C SER A 137 -15.49 -8.27 22.19
N PRO A 138 -15.75 -7.00 22.53
CA PRO A 138 -16.34 -6.05 21.60
C PRO A 138 -15.55 -6.06 20.29
N LEU A 139 -16.26 -6.24 19.16
CA LEU A 139 -15.67 -6.17 17.83
C LEU A 139 -15.12 -4.75 17.61
N THR A 140 -13.88 -4.55 18.04
CA THR A 140 -13.13 -3.32 17.83
C THR A 140 -12.63 -3.38 16.39
N ALA A 141 -13.04 -2.39 15.59
CA ALA A 141 -12.48 -2.24 14.25
C ALA A 141 -10.97 -2.08 14.40
N LYS A 142 -10.23 -3.10 13.95
CA LYS A 142 -8.77 -3.10 13.99
C LYS A 142 -8.29 -2.10 12.94
N TRP A 143 -7.75 -0.98 13.41
CA TRP A 143 -7.09 -0.01 12.54
C TRP A 143 -5.99 -0.71 11.73
N MET A 144 -5.91 -0.44 10.42
CA MET A 144 -4.86 -0.97 9.57
C MET A 144 -4.07 0.18 8.93
N PRO A 145 -2.73 0.14 8.99
CA PRO A 145 -1.91 1.13 8.33
C PRO A 145 -2.00 0.95 6.81
N HIS A 146 -2.14 2.07 6.11
CA HIS A 146 -2.15 2.14 4.65
C HIS A 146 -1.10 3.17 4.21
N VAL A 147 -0.17 2.77 3.36
CA VAL A 147 0.89 3.65 2.84
C VAL A 147 0.30 4.49 1.71
N TRP A 148 0.41 5.82 1.81
CA TRP A 148 -0.14 6.77 0.84
C TRP A 148 0.97 7.35 -0.05
N LEU A 149 0.57 7.77 -1.25
CA LEU A 149 1.34 8.72 -2.05
C LEU A 149 0.87 10.13 -1.68
N ASP A 150 1.73 10.88 -1.00
CA ASP A 150 1.41 12.24 -0.56
C ASP A 150 1.56 13.22 -1.72
N PHE A 151 0.49 13.35 -2.51
CA PHE A 151 0.38 14.43 -3.47
C PHE A 151 0.13 15.76 -2.75
N PRO A 152 0.66 16.89 -3.26
CA PRO A 152 0.34 18.20 -2.72
C PRO A 152 -1.18 18.43 -2.69
N ARG A 153 -1.67 19.04 -1.61
CA ARG A 153 -3.08 19.42 -1.52
C ARG A 153 -3.42 20.42 -2.62
N GLU A 154 -4.49 20.16 -3.36
CA GLU A 154 -5.03 21.11 -4.31
C GLU A 154 -5.49 22.40 -3.59
N LEU A 155 -5.02 23.53 -4.09
CA LEU A 155 -5.39 24.85 -3.57
C LEU A 155 -6.71 25.30 -4.19
N SER A 156 -7.62 25.80 -3.37
CA SER A 156 -8.87 26.36 -3.87
C SER A 156 -8.62 27.70 -4.55
N HIS A 157 -9.01 27.81 -5.82
CA HIS A 157 -8.80 29.04 -6.60
C HIS A 157 -9.43 30.25 -5.92
N GLN A 158 -10.68 30.14 -5.45
CA GLN A 158 -11.42 31.28 -4.90
C GLN A 158 -10.85 31.80 -3.58
N SER A 159 -10.39 30.91 -2.70
CA SER A 159 -9.98 31.27 -1.35
C SER A 159 -8.48 31.47 -1.20
N GLU A 160 -7.66 30.81 -2.02
CA GLU A 160 -6.21 30.75 -1.82
C GLU A 160 -5.41 31.36 -2.97
N ILE A 161 -5.97 31.43 -4.19
CA ILE A 161 -5.26 31.91 -5.40
C ILE A 161 -5.78 33.28 -5.87
N ALA A 162 -7.09 33.52 -5.76
CA ALA A 162 -7.76 34.69 -6.35
C ALA A 162 -7.25 36.04 -5.82
N SER A 163 -6.65 36.11 -4.63
CA SER A 163 -6.03 37.33 -4.11
C SER A 163 -4.74 37.71 -4.84
N PHE A 164 -4.03 36.73 -5.39
CA PHE A 164 -2.76 36.92 -6.12
C PHE A 164 -2.97 36.95 -7.64
N SER A 165 -3.99 36.25 -8.13
CA SER A 165 -4.29 36.04 -9.55
C SER A 165 -4.39 37.34 -10.39
N PRO A 166 -5.06 38.43 -9.99
CA PRO A 166 -5.28 39.58 -10.89
C PRO A 166 -4.00 40.29 -11.32
N GLN A 167 -2.95 40.21 -10.51
CA GLN A 167 -1.67 40.86 -10.77
C GLN A 167 -0.68 39.93 -11.49
N MET A 168 -1.00 38.64 -11.65
CA MET A 168 -0.08 37.64 -12.20
C MET A 168 -0.67 36.88 -13.40
N ASP A 169 -1.97 37.04 -13.66
CA ASP A 169 -2.65 36.36 -14.75
C ASP A 169 -2.05 36.78 -16.10
N GLY A 170 -1.62 35.79 -16.88
CA GLY A 170 -0.95 35.98 -18.17
C GLY A 170 0.44 36.62 -18.13
N MET A 171 1.04 36.85 -16.95
CA MET A 171 2.38 37.47 -16.84
C MET A 171 3.53 36.49 -17.05
N VAL A 172 3.25 35.19 -17.03
CA VAL A 172 4.26 34.14 -17.07
C VAL A 172 3.98 33.21 -18.24
N ASP A 173 4.99 33.00 -19.08
CA ASP A 173 4.97 32.01 -20.16
C ASP A 173 5.19 30.62 -19.55
N LEU A 174 4.10 29.83 -19.45
CA LEU A 174 4.10 28.51 -18.82
C LEU A 174 5.02 27.50 -19.54
N ASP A 175 5.29 27.70 -20.84
CA ASP A 175 6.21 26.83 -21.59
C ASP A 175 7.68 27.04 -21.16
N ARG A 176 7.96 28.11 -20.41
CA ARG A 176 9.30 28.44 -19.89
C ARG A 176 9.40 28.31 -18.37
N VAL A 177 8.36 27.85 -17.71
CA VAL A 177 8.36 27.62 -16.26
C VAL A 177 8.71 26.16 -15.99
N VAL A 178 9.81 25.96 -15.26
CA VAL A 178 10.17 24.63 -14.75
C VAL A 178 9.42 24.38 -13.46
N VAL A 179 8.73 23.24 -13.39
CA VAL A 179 8.01 22.77 -12.20
C VAL A 179 8.56 21.41 -11.77
N VAL A 180 8.61 21.17 -10.46
CA VAL A 180 8.94 19.85 -9.91
C VAL A 180 7.66 19.03 -9.83
N THR A 181 7.56 17.96 -10.63
CA THR A 181 6.37 17.10 -10.70
C THR A 181 6.48 15.83 -9.86
N GLY A 182 7.65 15.57 -9.28
CA GLY A 182 7.91 14.41 -8.43
C GLY A 182 9.35 14.40 -7.93
N PHE A 183 9.58 13.66 -6.85
CA PHE A 183 10.89 13.45 -6.25
C PHE A 183 10.96 12.08 -5.58
N GLY A 184 12.17 11.60 -5.35
CA GLY A 184 12.44 10.37 -4.62
C GLY A 184 13.93 10.28 -4.29
N GLU A 185 14.26 9.50 -3.26
CA GLU A 185 15.62 9.30 -2.81
C GLU A 185 15.80 7.86 -2.32
N VAL A 186 17.06 7.44 -2.25
CA VAL A 186 17.49 6.26 -1.50
C VAL A 186 18.64 6.71 -0.62
N GLY A 187 18.46 6.62 0.69
CA GLY A 187 19.45 7.08 1.65
C GLY A 187 19.46 6.26 2.94
N PRO A 188 20.19 6.72 3.97
CA PRO A 188 20.27 6.03 5.26
C PRO A 188 18.92 5.79 5.94
N TRP A 189 17.90 6.61 5.63
CA TRP A 189 16.53 6.48 6.11
C TRP A 189 15.56 5.93 5.06
N GLY A 190 16.07 5.18 4.07
CA GLY A 190 15.25 4.58 3.03
C GLY A 190 14.78 5.61 2.01
N SER A 191 13.45 5.73 1.85
CA SER A 191 12.82 6.64 0.89
C SER A 191 12.60 8.04 1.46
N SER A 192 12.19 8.98 0.59
CA SER A 192 11.88 10.35 0.99
C SER A 192 10.73 10.45 2.00
N ARG A 193 9.83 9.46 2.06
CA ARG A 193 8.72 9.42 3.03
C ARG A 193 9.25 9.08 4.43
N ALA A 194 9.93 7.95 4.55
CA ALA A 194 10.50 7.51 5.82
C ALA A 194 11.54 8.52 6.36
N ARG A 195 12.37 9.08 5.46
CA ARG A 195 13.30 10.16 5.82
C ARG A 195 12.57 11.42 6.28
N TRP A 196 11.47 11.82 5.63
CA TRP A 196 10.67 12.96 6.07
C TRP A 196 10.03 12.76 7.43
N GLU A 197 9.50 11.57 7.73
CA GLU A 197 8.93 11.28 9.05
C GLU A 197 9.99 11.39 10.15
N MET A 198 11.17 10.82 9.92
CA MET A 198 12.26 10.90 10.87
C MET A 198 12.77 12.34 11.05
N GLU A 199 12.88 13.09 9.96
CA GLU A 199 13.35 14.48 9.97
C GLU A 199 12.34 15.45 10.62
N ALA A 200 11.05 15.32 10.31
CA ALA A 200 10.02 16.24 10.76
C ALA A 200 9.44 15.88 12.14
N TYR A 201 9.34 14.59 12.47
CA TYR A 201 8.66 14.11 13.67
C TYR A 201 9.57 13.34 14.63
N GLY A 202 10.79 12.99 14.22
CA GLY A 202 11.75 12.25 15.07
C GLY A 202 11.41 10.79 15.29
N GLY A 203 10.50 10.21 14.50
CA GLY A 203 10.09 8.82 14.60
C GLY A 203 9.29 8.38 13.40
N LEU A 204 9.28 7.07 13.14
CA LEU A 204 8.52 6.48 12.04
C LEU A 204 7.06 6.26 12.45
N SER A 205 6.13 6.46 11.53
CA SER A 205 4.75 6.00 11.68
C SER A 205 4.67 4.47 11.49
N HIS A 206 3.49 3.87 11.63
CA HIS A 206 3.34 2.45 11.28
C HIS A 206 3.59 2.23 9.78
N GLN A 207 3.15 3.18 8.95
CA GLN A 207 3.39 3.17 7.50
C GLN A 207 4.89 3.25 7.20
N GLY A 208 5.60 4.18 7.84
CA GLY A 208 7.06 4.30 7.71
C GLY A 208 7.79 3.03 8.16
N CYS A 209 7.36 2.40 9.26
CA CYS A 209 7.91 1.12 9.71
C CYS A 209 7.65 -0.03 8.72
N ILE A 210 6.46 -0.10 8.11
CA ILE A 210 6.15 -1.11 7.08
C ILE A 210 7.03 -0.92 5.85
N GLU A 211 7.15 0.31 5.37
CA GLU A 211 7.98 0.64 4.22
C GLU A 211 9.45 0.28 4.49
N MET A 212 9.99 0.66 5.64
CA MET A 212 11.36 0.33 6.03
C MET A 212 11.56 -1.17 6.24
N ALA A 213 10.63 -1.86 6.92
CA ALA A 213 10.71 -3.30 7.13
C ALA A 213 10.74 -4.07 5.80
N TRP A 214 9.94 -3.63 4.82
CA TRP A 214 9.94 -4.21 3.48
C TRP A 214 11.24 -3.91 2.73
N MET A 215 11.71 -2.66 2.72
CA MET A 215 12.96 -2.26 2.06
C MET A 215 14.20 -2.97 2.64
N MET A 216 14.22 -3.17 3.96
CA MET A 216 15.30 -3.88 4.66
C MET A 216 15.20 -5.41 4.54
N GLY A 217 14.17 -5.93 3.87
CA GLY A 217 13.94 -7.37 3.70
C GLY A 217 13.62 -8.09 5.02
N LEU A 218 13.04 -7.40 6.00
CA LEU A 218 12.58 -7.99 7.26
C LEU A 218 11.24 -8.71 7.08
N VAL A 219 10.38 -8.17 6.22
CA VAL A 219 9.08 -8.74 5.88
C VAL A 219 8.94 -8.92 4.37
N ARG A 220 8.12 -9.89 3.95
CA ARG A 220 7.80 -10.16 2.55
C ARG A 220 6.30 -10.37 2.41
N TYR A 221 5.72 -9.88 1.31
CA TYR A 221 4.33 -10.17 0.98
C TYR A 221 4.20 -11.56 0.36
N THR A 222 3.21 -12.33 0.79
CA THR A 222 2.93 -13.65 0.23
C THR A 222 1.45 -13.81 -0.08
N GLU A 223 1.17 -14.51 -1.18
CA GLU A 223 -0.15 -15.05 -1.50
C GLU A 223 -0.01 -16.57 -1.58
N GLN A 224 -0.54 -17.29 -0.60
CA GLN A 224 -0.45 -18.75 -0.53
C GLN A 224 -1.83 -19.35 -0.38
N THR A 225 -2.11 -20.38 -1.17
CA THR A 225 -3.27 -21.25 -0.97
C THR A 225 -2.86 -22.40 -0.04
N THR A 226 -3.36 -22.40 1.17
CA THR A 226 -3.24 -23.51 2.12
C THR A 226 -3.84 -24.77 1.51
N GLY A 227 -3.31 -25.95 1.85
CA GLY A 227 -3.78 -27.25 1.33
C GLY A 227 -5.28 -27.50 1.53
N ASP A 228 -5.92 -26.79 2.46
CA ASP A 228 -7.36 -26.83 2.74
C ASP A 228 -8.21 -25.96 1.78
N GLY A 229 -7.59 -25.35 0.75
CA GLY A 229 -8.25 -24.49 -0.23
C GLY A 229 -8.47 -23.03 0.23
N GLN A 230 -8.05 -22.68 1.46
CA GLN A 230 -8.07 -21.30 1.93
C GLN A 230 -6.86 -20.54 1.38
N SER A 231 -7.09 -19.39 0.76
CA SER A 231 -6.01 -18.51 0.29
C SER A 231 -5.74 -17.43 1.33
N PHE A 232 -4.48 -17.33 1.73
CA PHE A 232 -3.96 -16.29 2.60
C PHE A 232 -3.13 -15.30 1.79
N SER A 233 -3.32 -14.02 2.06
CA SER A 233 -2.55 -12.93 1.48
C SER A 233 -2.16 -11.95 2.58
N GLY A 234 -0.87 -11.64 2.71
CA GLY A 234 -0.40 -10.76 3.79
C GLY A 234 1.12 -10.79 3.97
N TRP A 235 1.59 -10.10 5.01
CA TRP A 235 3.01 -10.04 5.36
C TRP A 235 3.46 -11.30 6.10
N VAL A 236 4.66 -11.75 5.79
CA VAL A 236 5.39 -12.77 6.53
C VAL A 236 6.76 -12.25 6.94
N ASP A 237 7.26 -12.71 8.09
CA ASP A 237 8.65 -12.51 8.46
C ASP A 237 9.55 -13.21 7.43
N ALA A 238 10.56 -12.49 6.93
CA ALA A 238 11.42 -13.01 5.86
C ALA A 238 12.33 -14.17 6.31
N ARG A 239 12.60 -14.31 7.61
CA ARG A 239 13.45 -15.37 8.16
C ARG A 239 12.64 -16.59 8.58
N THR A 240 11.56 -16.39 9.33
CA THR A 240 10.77 -17.51 9.90
C THR A 240 9.66 -17.97 8.95
N GLY A 241 9.19 -17.09 8.06
CA GLY A 241 8.02 -17.35 7.22
C GLY A 241 6.68 -17.27 7.96
N GLU A 242 6.69 -16.86 9.24
CA GLU A 242 5.48 -16.70 10.03
C GLU A 242 4.69 -15.46 9.62
N LEU A 243 3.37 -15.53 9.77
CA LEU A 243 2.47 -14.42 9.42
C LEU A 243 2.65 -13.24 10.40
N VAL A 244 2.74 -12.04 9.85
CA VAL A 244 2.84 -10.81 10.63
C VAL A 244 1.70 -9.87 10.25
N ALA A 245 0.95 -9.40 11.24
CA ALA A 245 -0.08 -8.39 11.01
C ALA A 245 0.53 -7.00 10.83
N ASP A 246 -0.05 -6.18 9.96
CA ASP A 246 0.46 -4.85 9.60
C ASP A 246 0.71 -3.95 10.83
N VAL A 247 -0.22 -3.96 11.80
CA VAL A 247 -0.10 -3.19 13.05
C VAL A 247 1.05 -3.66 13.94
N ALA A 248 1.41 -4.95 13.87
CA ALA A 248 2.46 -5.52 14.70
C ALA A 248 3.86 -5.26 14.12
N ILE A 249 3.97 -4.89 12.84
CA ILE A 249 5.26 -4.64 12.18
C ILE A 249 6.06 -3.56 12.92
N LYS A 250 5.39 -2.49 13.36
CA LYS A 250 6.03 -1.44 14.15
C LYS A 250 6.59 -2.01 15.46
N GLU A 251 5.76 -2.66 16.25
CA GLU A 251 6.15 -3.21 17.56
C GLU A 251 7.27 -4.26 17.45
N VAL A 252 7.25 -5.09 16.41
CA VAL A 252 8.21 -6.20 16.22
C VAL A 252 9.55 -5.72 15.64
N TYR A 253 9.53 -4.78 14.69
CA TYR A 253 10.73 -4.46 13.90
C TYR A 253 11.28 -3.04 14.11
N GLU A 254 10.56 -2.12 14.75
CA GLU A 254 10.99 -0.72 14.88
C GLU A 254 12.38 -0.59 15.53
N GLU A 255 12.64 -1.30 16.63
CA GLU A 255 13.94 -1.24 17.30
C GLU A 255 15.08 -1.65 16.36
N ARG A 256 14.88 -2.72 15.59
CA ARG A 256 15.86 -3.19 14.60
C ARG A 256 16.01 -2.23 13.43
N ILE A 257 14.92 -1.65 12.94
CA ILE A 257 14.93 -0.65 11.88
C ILE A 257 15.77 0.55 12.32
N LEU A 258 15.53 1.08 13.52
CA LEU A 258 16.26 2.24 14.05
C LEU A 258 17.74 1.93 14.26
N ALA A 259 18.09 0.73 14.74
CA ALA A 259 19.48 0.33 14.96
C ALA A 259 20.28 0.19 13.65
N GLN A 260 19.63 -0.20 12.56
CA GLN A 260 20.27 -0.48 11.27
C GLN A 260 19.97 0.58 10.19
N SER A 261 19.46 1.75 10.59
CA SER A 261 19.17 2.88 9.71
C SER A 261 19.85 4.15 10.19
N GLY A 262 19.91 5.18 9.34
CA GLY A 262 20.55 6.45 9.68
C GLY A 262 22.07 6.37 9.80
N ILE A 263 22.64 7.35 10.50
CA ILE A 263 24.09 7.42 10.78
C ILE A 263 24.40 6.40 11.87
N ARG A 264 25.26 5.44 11.55
CA ARG A 264 25.65 4.34 12.44
C ARG A 264 27.06 3.87 12.16
N LEU A 265 27.56 2.95 12.98
CA LEU A 265 28.85 2.32 12.77
C LEU A 265 28.86 1.53 11.46
N ILE A 266 30.02 1.49 10.82
CA ILE A 266 30.20 0.76 9.57
C ILE A 266 30.04 -0.73 9.83
N GLU A 267 29.08 -1.33 9.14
CA GLU A 267 28.83 -2.77 9.11
C GLU A 267 29.65 -3.38 7.96
N PRO A 268 30.71 -4.16 8.24
CA PRO A 268 31.60 -4.70 7.19
C PRO A 268 30.86 -5.52 6.14
N GLU A 269 29.78 -6.20 6.53
CA GLU A 269 28.95 -7.03 5.64
C GLU A 269 28.29 -6.21 4.51
N VAL A 270 28.06 -4.91 4.74
CA VAL A 270 27.42 -4.00 3.78
C VAL A 270 28.48 -3.22 2.97
N CYS A 271 29.77 -3.33 3.32
CA CYS A 271 30.86 -2.55 2.74
C CYS A 271 32.02 -3.44 2.28
N ASP A 272 31.75 -4.58 1.64
CA ASP A 272 32.76 -5.49 1.07
C ASP A 272 33.86 -5.91 2.07
N GLY A 273 33.49 -6.09 3.34
CA GLY A 273 34.44 -6.43 4.41
C GLY A 273 35.28 -5.27 4.92
N TYR A 274 34.98 -4.03 4.53
CA TYR A 274 35.69 -2.85 5.01
C TYR A 274 35.54 -2.70 6.53
N SER A 275 36.67 -2.60 7.21
CA SER A 275 36.75 -2.28 8.63
C SER A 275 37.63 -1.04 8.83
N PRO A 276 37.12 0.03 9.47
CA PRO A 276 37.93 1.21 9.75
C PRO A 276 39.09 0.91 10.72
N GLU A 277 38.93 -0.08 11.60
CA GLU A 277 39.98 -0.52 12.54
C GLU A 277 41.08 -1.34 11.86
N LYS A 278 40.78 -1.95 10.71
CA LYS A 278 41.71 -2.81 9.95
C LYS A 278 41.78 -2.36 8.50
N LYS A 279 42.15 -1.09 8.29
CA LYS A 279 42.32 -0.55 6.94
C LYS A 279 43.60 -1.11 6.31
N PRO A 280 43.53 -1.92 5.22
CA PRO A 280 44.71 -2.45 4.57
C PRO A 280 45.48 -1.32 3.88
N PHE A 281 46.80 -1.30 4.05
CA PHE A 281 47.72 -0.41 3.34
C PHE A 281 48.83 -1.25 2.73
N LEU A 282 49.28 -0.85 1.55
CA LEU A 282 50.47 -1.39 0.92
C LEU A 282 51.62 -0.42 1.15
N HIS A 283 52.75 -0.93 1.65
CA HIS A 283 53.97 -0.17 1.82
C HIS A 283 55.07 -0.85 1.02
N GLU A 284 55.68 -0.10 0.11
CA GLU A 284 56.77 -0.60 -0.72
C GLU A 284 58.03 -0.78 0.15
N LEU A 285 58.59 -1.98 0.11
CA LEU A 285 59.81 -2.34 0.83
C LEU A 285 60.80 -2.95 -0.15
N ILE A 286 62.07 -2.63 0.04
CA ILE A 286 63.16 -3.27 -0.71
C ILE A 286 63.60 -4.51 0.05
N ALA A 287 63.44 -5.68 -0.57
CA ALA A 287 63.93 -6.94 -0.02
C ALA A 287 65.45 -6.84 0.23
N GLN A 288 65.87 -7.16 1.45
CA GLN A 288 67.29 -7.14 1.85
C GLN A 288 67.98 -8.49 1.59
N GLU A 289 67.20 -9.55 1.44
CA GLU A 289 67.63 -10.92 1.24
C GLU A 289 66.69 -11.60 0.23
N ASP A 290 67.18 -12.66 -0.44
CA ASP A 290 66.39 -13.43 -1.38
C ASP A 290 65.24 -14.15 -0.67
N LEU A 291 64.02 -14.03 -1.21
CA LEU A 291 62.84 -14.71 -0.68
C LEU A 291 62.85 -16.19 -1.06
N GLY A 292 62.16 -17.02 -0.28
CA GLY A 292 61.96 -18.44 -0.61
C GLY A 292 61.23 -18.63 -1.94
N PRO A 293 61.46 -19.75 -2.65
CA PRO A 293 60.86 -20.00 -3.96
C PRO A 293 59.34 -20.12 -3.85
N LEU A 294 58.63 -19.54 -4.82
CA LEU A 294 57.18 -19.58 -4.92
C LEU A 294 56.77 -20.43 -6.14
N VAL A 295 55.78 -21.30 -5.97
CA VAL A 295 55.24 -22.12 -7.06
C VAL A 295 54.05 -21.40 -7.65
N VAL A 296 54.16 -21.03 -8.94
CA VAL A 296 53.15 -20.29 -9.69
C VAL A 296 52.97 -20.90 -11.07
N THR A 297 51.95 -20.47 -11.81
CA THR A 297 51.78 -20.87 -13.21
C THR A 297 52.89 -20.29 -14.10
N GLU A 298 53.15 -20.91 -15.26
CA GLU A 298 54.17 -20.42 -16.20
C GLU A 298 53.90 -18.97 -16.66
N SER A 299 52.63 -18.62 -16.87
CA SER A 299 52.21 -17.26 -17.22
C SER A 299 52.52 -16.24 -16.11
N GLU A 300 52.26 -16.60 -14.86
CA GLU A 300 52.55 -15.73 -13.70
C GLU A 300 54.05 -15.59 -13.49
N ALA A 301 54.83 -16.67 -13.63
CA ALA A 301 56.28 -16.63 -13.53
C ALA A 301 56.89 -15.65 -14.54
N ARG A 302 56.45 -15.72 -15.80
CA ARG A 302 56.89 -14.79 -16.85
C ARG A 302 56.49 -13.34 -16.55
N GLN A 303 55.31 -13.12 -15.97
CA GLN A 303 54.86 -11.79 -15.58
C GLN A 303 55.70 -11.21 -14.43
N ILE A 304 56.05 -12.02 -13.44
CA ILE A 304 56.93 -11.62 -12.33
C ILE A 304 58.33 -11.27 -12.86
N GLN A 305 58.89 -12.06 -13.78
CA GLN A 305 60.18 -11.78 -14.40
C GLN A 305 60.17 -10.50 -15.24
N LEU A 306 59.06 -10.21 -15.94
CA LEU A 306 58.89 -8.97 -16.71
C LEU A 306 58.96 -7.73 -15.80
N GLU A 307 58.32 -7.79 -14.63
CA GLU A 307 58.24 -6.67 -13.69
C GLU A 307 59.53 -6.50 -12.87
N LEU A 308 60.09 -7.61 -12.38
CA LEU A 308 61.25 -7.59 -11.47
C LEU A 308 62.61 -7.65 -12.19
N GLY A 309 62.64 -8.04 -13.47
CA GLY A 309 63.86 -8.16 -14.26
C GLY A 309 64.88 -9.08 -13.59
N ASP A 310 66.11 -8.60 -13.43
CA ASP A 310 67.24 -9.36 -12.85
C ASP A 310 67.05 -9.68 -11.35
N LYS A 311 65.97 -9.22 -10.71
CA LYS A 311 65.66 -9.47 -9.28
C LYS A 311 64.75 -10.69 -9.06
N ALA A 312 64.40 -11.43 -10.11
CA ALA A 312 63.66 -12.68 -10.03
C ALA A 312 64.29 -13.74 -10.94
N ASP A 313 64.27 -15.00 -10.50
CA ASP A 313 64.76 -16.16 -11.24
C ASP A 313 63.63 -17.18 -11.43
N ILE A 314 63.40 -17.65 -12.67
CA ILE A 314 62.47 -18.73 -12.97
C ILE A 314 63.22 -20.07 -13.05
N ARG A 315 62.72 -21.09 -12.34
CA ARG A 315 63.21 -22.47 -12.43
C ARG A 315 62.04 -23.44 -12.59
N GLU A 316 62.22 -24.48 -13.39
CA GLU A 316 61.24 -25.56 -13.47
C GLU A 316 61.19 -26.34 -12.14
N PRO A 317 59.99 -26.74 -11.69
CA PRO A 317 59.89 -27.57 -10.50
C PRO A 317 60.60 -28.91 -10.77
N PRO A 318 61.29 -29.47 -9.75
CA PRO A 318 61.94 -30.77 -9.92
C PRO A 318 60.87 -31.79 -10.32
N THR A 319 61.05 -32.44 -11.46
CA THR A 319 60.21 -33.56 -11.88
C THR A 319 60.24 -34.63 -10.80
N SER A 320 59.09 -34.90 -10.18
CA SER A 320 58.92 -36.05 -9.31
C SER A 320 59.10 -37.33 -10.14
N GLY A 321 60.32 -37.86 -10.18
CA GLY A 321 60.60 -39.09 -10.93
C GLY A 321 62.06 -39.53 -10.83
N GLY A 322 62.32 -40.47 -9.92
CA GLY A 322 63.55 -41.26 -9.92
C GLY A 322 63.97 -41.77 -8.54
N GLU A 323 63.13 -42.54 -7.84
CA GLU A 323 63.67 -43.51 -6.88
C GLU A 323 64.47 -44.55 -7.69
N GLY A 324 65.78 -44.55 -7.49
CA GLY A 324 66.72 -45.59 -7.90
C GLY A 324 67.63 -45.92 -6.73
#